data_AF-A0A1X9U4R0-F1
#
_entry.id   AF-A0A1X9U4R0-F1
#
_cell.length_a   1.000
_cell.length_b   1.000
_cell.length_c   1.000
_cell.angle_alpha   90.00
_cell.angle_beta   90.00
_cell.angle_gamma   90.00
#
_symmetry.space_group_name_H-M   'P 1'
#
loop_
_entity.id
_entity.type
_entity.pdbx_description
1 polymer ?
#
loop_
_entity_poly.entity_id
_entity_poly.type
_entity_poly.pdbx_seq_one_letter_code
_entity_poly.pdbx_strand_id
1 'polypeptide(L)' 'MTESVHGHEVLHKLLDENKHYTPASLTAEIEAEYGADVRFHTCSQQDLTLQQLLDFLLAKGKIMLVGEELTANPARMCHH' A
#
# COMPACT_ATOMS: atom_id res chain seq x y z
N MET A 1 11.60 15.95 -9.57
CA MET A 1 11.54 15.77 -8.11
C MET A 1 11.05 14.35 -7.92
N THR A 2 11.75 13.49 -7.18
CA THR A 2 11.36 12.07 -7.05
C THR A 2 10.12 11.98 -6.19
N GLU A 3 8.95 11.90 -6.84
CA GLU A 3 7.63 11.79 -6.23
C GLU A 3 7.43 10.37 -5.67
N SER A 4 8.15 10.05 -4.60
CA SER A 4 7.94 8.79 -3.89
C SER A 4 6.56 8.78 -3.25
N VAL A 5 5.80 7.69 -3.43
CA VAL A 5 4.43 7.56 -2.93
C VAL A 5 4.44 7.21 -1.44
N HIS A 6 3.66 7.94 -0.65
CA HIS A 6 3.58 7.63 0.78
C HIS A 6 2.70 6.39 0.99
N GLY A 7 3.11 5.47 1.87
CA GLY A 7 2.38 4.24 2.14
C GLY A 7 0.94 4.46 2.63
N HIS A 8 0.61 5.64 3.17
CA HIS A 8 -0.77 6.00 3.51
C HIS A 8 -1.69 6.16 2.28
N GLU A 9 -1.17 6.55 1.11
CA GLU A 9 -1.96 6.61 -0.12
C GLU A 9 -2.49 5.22 -0.51
N VAL A 10 -1.63 4.21 -0.40
CA VAL A 10 -2.02 2.81 -0.64
C VAL A 10 -3.05 2.35 0.39
N LEU A 11 -2.88 2.74 1.65
CA LEU A 11 -3.82 2.41 2.72
C LEU A 11 -5.19 3.07 2.50
N HIS A 12 -5.24 4.33 2.07
CA HIS A 12 -6.50 5.00 1.71
C HIS A 12 -7.21 4.31 0.56
N LYS A 13 -6.48 3.87 -0.48
CA LYS A 13 -7.06 3.05 -1.56
C LYS A 13 -7.66 1.75 -1.03
N LEU A 14 -6.95 1.06 -0.14
CA LEU A 14 -7.40 -0.19 0.49
C LEU A 14 -8.53 -0.02 1.54
N LEU A 15 -8.81 1.21 1.97
CA LEU A 15 -9.94 1.55 2.85
C LEU A 15 -11.23 1.79 2.09
N ASP A 16 -11.15 1.95 0.77
CA ASP A 16 -12.32 2.14 -0.06
C ASP A 16 -13.12 0.83 -0.08
N GLU A 17 -14.19 0.74 0.71
CA GLU A 17 -15.03 -0.46 0.81
C GLU A 17 -15.70 -0.84 -0.52
N ASN A 18 -15.67 0.05 -1.53
CA ASN A 18 -16.17 -0.25 -2.87
C ASN A 18 -15.11 -0.93 -3.75
N LYS A 19 -13.84 -1.02 -3.32
CA LYS A 19 -12.75 -1.58 -4.09
C LYS A 19 -11.96 -2.62 -3.31
N HIS A 20 -11.96 -3.81 -3.85
CA HIS A 20 -11.21 -4.93 -3.34
C HIS A 20 -9.94 -5.08 -4.17
N TYR A 21 -8.79 -4.95 -3.52
CA TYR A 21 -7.50 -5.07 -4.20
C TYR A 21 -6.81 -6.35 -3.80
N THR A 22 -6.41 -7.15 -4.78
CA THR A 22 -5.46 -8.24 -4.56
C THR A 22 -4.03 -7.72 -4.70
N PRO A 23 -3.01 -8.42 -4.18
CA PRO A 23 -1.62 -8.01 -4.37
C PRO A 23 -1.27 -7.83 -5.85
N ALA A 24 -1.79 -8.71 -6.72
CA ALA A 24 -1.58 -8.65 -8.16
C ALA A 24 -2.29 -7.46 -8.80
N SER A 25 -3.56 -7.23 -8.49
CA SER A 25 -4.34 -6.13 -9.08
C SER A 25 -3.84 -4.77 -8.60
N LEU A 26 -3.46 -4.66 -7.32
CA LEU A 26 -2.84 -3.46 -6.78
C LEU A 26 -1.52 -3.16 -7.47
N THR A 27 -0.70 -4.18 -7.72
CA THR A 27 0.58 -4.02 -8.44
C THR A 27 0.34 -3.47 -9.84
N ALA A 28 -0.55 -4.10 -10.62
CA ALA A 28 -0.86 -3.64 -11.96
C ALA A 28 -1.42 -2.20 -11.98
N GLU A 29 -2.31 -1.85 -11.04
CA GLU A 29 -2.87 -0.49 -10.97
C GLU A 29 -1.82 0.54 -10.56
N ILE A 30 -0.98 0.23 -9.58
CA ILE A 30 0.14 1.08 -9.17
C ILE A 30 1.12 1.30 -10.31
N GLU A 31 1.49 0.24 -11.03
CA GLU A 31 2.37 0.33 -12.19
C GLU A 31 1.75 1.13 -13.34
N ALA A 32 0.43 1.08 -13.50
CA ALA A 32 -0.29 1.85 -14.51
C ALA A 32 -0.44 3.34 -14.14
N GLU A 33 -0.71 3.66 -12.87
CA GLU A 33 -0.91 5.03 -12.40
C GLU A 33 0.42 5.76 -12.15
N TYR A 34 1.39 5.09 -11.55
CA TYR A 34 2.66 5.69 -11.12
C TYR A 34 3.87 5.24 -11.93
N GLY A 35 3.75 4.16 -12.70
CA GLY A 35 4.85 3.54 -13.44
C GLY A 35 5.53 2.40 -12.66
N ALA A 36 6.14 1.47 -13.40
CA ALA A 36 6.83 0.31 -12.84
C ALA A 36 8.06 0.65 -11.96
N ASP A 37 8.61 1.86 -12.08
CA ASP A 37 9.75 2.32 -11.27
C ASP A 37 9.33 3.08 -10.00
N VAL A 38 8.02 3.12 -9.69
CA VAL A 38 7.52 3.84 -8.52
C VAL A 38 8.15 3.32 -7.22
N ARG A 39 8.61 4.26 -6.40
CA ARG A 39 9.17 4.00 -5.08
C ARG A 39 8.23 4.48 -3.99
N PHE A 40 8.07 3.65 -2.98
CA PHE A 40 7.25 3.92 -1.82
C PHE A 40 8.09 4.33 -0.63
N HIS A 41 7.52 5.17 0.21
CA HIS A 41 8.09 5.47 1.51
C HIS A 41 7.02 5.45 2.58
N THR A 42 7.43 5.12 3.79
CA THR A 42 6.66 5.18 5.02
C THR A 42 7.37 6.14 5.97
N CYS A 43 6.70 6.58 7.03
CA CYS A 43 7.29 7.47 8.03
C CYS A 43 8.63 6.97 8.64
N SER A 44 8.96 5.68 8.52
CA SER A 44 10.18 5.09 9.08
C SER A 44 11.09 4.39 8.05
N GLN A 45 10.65 4.21 6.80
CA GLN A 45 11.42 3.52 5.76
C GLN A 45 11.17 4.19 4.42
N GLN A 46 12.19 4.27 3.57
CA GLN A 46 12.11 4.94 2.27
C GLN A 46 12.61 3.98 1.18
N ASP A 47 12.36 4.32 -0.08
CA ASP A 47 12.85 3.56 -1.24
C ASP A 47 12.34 2.10 -1.34
N LEU A 48 11.14 1.87 -0.82
CA LEU A 48 10.50 0.56 -0.82
C LEU A 48 9.83 0.29 -2.17
N THR A 49 9.95 -0.94 -2.64
CA THR A 49 9.08 -1.47 -3.72
C THR A 49 7.68 -1.75 -3.17
N LEU A 50 6.66 -1.83 -4.03
CA LEU A 50 5.29 -2.16 -3.61
C LEU A 50 5.21 -3.42 -2.75
N GLN A 51 5.89 -4.51 -3.14
CA GLN A 51 5.92 -5.75 -2.36
C GLN A 51 6.50 -5.53 -0.95
N GLN A 52 7.62 -4.82 -0.82
CA GLN A 52 8.21 -4.49 0.48
C GLN A 52 7.30 -3.58 1.32
N LEU A 53 6.61 -2.64 0.68
CA LEU A 53 5.61 -1.84 1.37
C LEU A 53 4.48 -2.72 1.92
N LEU A 54 3.92 -3.62 1.09
CA LEU A 54 2.83 -4.52 1.49
C LEU A 54 3.27 -5.45 2.62
N ASP A 55 4.44 -6.07 2.50
CA ASP A 55 5.01 -6.93 3.56
C ASP A 55 5.18 -6.16 4.87
N PHE A 56 5.73 -4.95 4.80
CA PHE A 56 5.87 -4.10 5.98
C PHE A 56 4.53 -3.73 6.61
N LEU A 57 3.51 -3.41 5.79
CA LEU A 57 2.17 -3.09 6.26
C LEU A 57 1.48 -4.32 6.87
N LEU A 58 1.66 -5.52 6.28
CA LEU A 58 1.16 -6.80 6.82
C LEU A 58 1.84 -7.14 8.14
N ALA A 59 3.16 -7.01 8.22
CA ALA A 59 3.94 -7.24 9.45
C ALA A 59 3.54 -6.28 10.58
N LYS A 60 3.24 -5.02 10.24
CA LYS A 60 2.68 -4.04 11.19
C LYS A 60 1.20 -4.28 11.50
N GLY A 61 0.53 -5.17 10.76
CA GLY A 61 -0.91 -5.42 10.79
C GLY A 61 -1.75 -4.18 10.47
N LYS A 62 -1.19 -3.26 9.66
CA LYS A 62 -1.91 -2.12 9.07
C LYS A 62 -2.80 -2.56 7.91
N ILE A 63 -2.44 -3.65 7.24
CA ILE A 63 -3.29 -4.36 6.27
C ILE A 63 -3.37 -5.82 6.66
N MET A 64 -4.42 -6.50 6.20
CA MET A 64 -4.67 -7.91 6.39
C MET A 64 -5.01 -8.54 5.04
N LEU A 65 -4.45 -9.70 4.77
CA LEU A 65 -4.81 -10.50 3.61
C LEU A 65 -5.96 -11.43 4.02
N VAL A 66 -7.16 -11.18 3.51
CA VAL A 66 -8.36 -11.97 3.77
C VAL A 66 -8.65 -12.79 2.51
N GLY A 67 -8.21 -14.06 2.51
CA GLY A 67 -8.23 -14.88 1.31
C GLY A 67 -7.22 -14.36 0.29
N GLU A 68 -7.70 -13.74 -0.78
CA GLU A 68 -6.88 -13.15 -1.85
C GLU A 68 -6.92 -11.62 -1.85
N GLU A 69 -7.73 -11.03 -0.96
CA GLU A 69 -8.02 -9.60 -0.92
C GLU A 69 -7.22 -8.92 0.19
N LEU A 70 -6.66 -7.76 -0.12
CA LEU A 70 -6.00 -6.89 0.84
C LEU A 70 -7.04 -5.94 1.43
N THR A 71 -7.14 -5.93 2.75
CA THR A 71 -7.99 -5.02 3.50
C THR A 71 -7.13 -4.18 4.42
N ALA A 72 -7.28 -2.86 4.37
CA ALA A 72 -6.60 -1.98 5.32
C ALA A 72 -7.36 -1.86 6.65
N ASN A 73 -6.60 -1.72 7.74
CA ASN A 73 -7.16 -1.53 9.07
C ASN A 73 -7.02 -0.05 9.48
N PRO A 74 -8.10 0.75 9.39
CA PRO A 74 -8.05 2.18 9.74
C PRO A 74 -7.71 2.40 11.21
N ALA A 75 -8.07 1.46 12.08
CA ALA A 75 -7.81 1.55 13.52
C ALA A 75 -6.30 1.51 13.86
N ARG A 76 -5.45 1.11 12.91
CA ARG A 76 -3.98 1.02 13.09
C ARG A 76 -3.21 2.01 12.20
N MET A 77 -3.92 2.95 11.57
CA MET A 77 -3.30 4.02 10.81
C MET A 77 -2.82 5.14 11.73
N CYS A 78 -1.67 5.71 11.40
CA CYS A 78 -1.12 6.82 12.17
C CYS A 78 -1.78 8.12 11.69
N HIS A 79 -2.33 8.92 12.60
CA HIS A 79 -2.95 10.22 12.30
C HIS A 79 -1.90 11.34 12.14
N HIS A 80 -0.77 11.05 11.49
CA HIS A 80 0.37 11.97 11.46
C HIS A 80 0.30 12.93 10.27
#